data_AF-A0A973EE86-F1
#
_entry.id   AF-A0A973EE86-F1
#
_cell.length_a   1.000
_cell.length_b   1.000
_cell.length_c   1.000
_cell.angle_alpha   90.00
_cell.angle_beta   90.00
_cell.angle_gamma   90.00
#
_symmetry.space_group_name_H-M   'P 1'
#
loop_
_entity.id
_entity.type
_entity.pdbx_description
1 polymer ?
#
loop_
_entity_poly.entity_id
_entity_poly.type
_entity_poly.pdbx_seq_one_letter_code
_entity_poly.pdbx_strand_id
1 'polypeptide(L)'
;GHSLEATKWVIQSHIAGMYLPSLVFGLLAARYGLRRLLWAGLAAFLLTLLIALAGQGFMNYWLALVLLGVGWNFLFLAGTNLLPRGYRRSERFRVQAANDFLIFSVQALVALGSGWFLVHFQWPGVLAAAGLPVVLFALLLMFTQAFHQRR
;
A
#
# COMPACT_ATOMS: atom_id res chain seq x y z
N GLY A 1 -25.27 1.75 13.45
CA GLY A 1 -23.85 2.12 13.67
C GLY A 1 -23.19 1.07 14.53
N HIS A 2 -21.93 0.72 14.25
CA HIS A 2 -21.17 -0.25 15.08
C HIS A 2 -20.69 0.39 16.39
N SER A 3 -20.46 -0.42 17.42
CA SER A 3 -19.99 0.07 18.72
C SER A 3 -18.62 0.74 18.62
N LEU A 4 -18.35 1.71 19.49
CA LEU A 4 -17.04 2.39 19.57
C LEU A 4 -15.89 1.39 19.78
N GLU A 5 -16.15 0.30 20.50
CA GLU A 5 -15.17 -0.78 20.70
C GLU A 5 -14.83 -1.51 19.40
N ALA A 6 -15.84 -1.82 18.56
CA ALA A 6 -15.62 -2.47 17.28
C ALA A 6 -14.79 -1.58 16.34
N THR A 7 -15.08 -0.27 16.29
CA THR A 7 -14.30 0.70 15.50
C THR A 7 -12.86 0.80 16.00
N LYS A 8 -12.65 0.86 17.33
CA LYS A 8 -11.31 0.88 17.94
C LYS A 8 -10.51 -0.37 17.57
N TRP A 9 -11.13 -1.54 17.66
CA TRP A 9 -10.49 -2.81 17.34
C TRP A 9 -10.04 -2.89 15.88
N VAL A 10 -10.85 -2.39 14.95
CA VAL A 10 -10.51 -2.32 13.52
C VAL A 10 -9.30 -1.42 13.28
N ILE A 11 -9.28 -0.22 13.84
CA ILE A 11 -8.16 0.73 13.65
C ILE A 11 -6.87 0.18 14.27
N GLN A 12 -6.94 -0.39 15.48
CA GLN A 12 -5.78 -1.00 16.13
C GLN A 12 -5.20 -2.15 15.31
N SER A 13 -6.07 -3.02 14.78
CA SER A 13 -5.65 -4.14 13.93
C SER A 13 -5.01 -3.66 12.63
N HIS A 14 -5.54 -2.60 12.02
CA HIS A 14 -4.95 -1.97 10.84
C HIS A 14 -3.56 -1.41 11.13
N ILE A 15 -3.41 -0.63 12.20
CA ILE A 15 -2.12 -0.06 12.62
C ILE A 15 -1.11 -1.17 12.92
N ALA A 16 -1.55 -2.25 13.59
CA ALA A 16 -0.71 -3.42 13.80
C ALA A 16 -0.27 -4.03 12.47
N GLY A 17 -1.18 -4.20 11.51
CA GLY A 17 -0.86 -4.65 10.16
C GLY A 17 0.13 -3.74 9.42
N MET A 18 0.09 -2.42 9.66
CA MET A 18 1.02 -1.46 9.06
C MET A 18 2.45 -1.54 9.61
N TYR A 19 2.67 -1.91 10.87
CA TYR A 19 3.99 -1.81 11.51
C TYR A 19 4.57 -3.15 11.96
N LEU A 20 3.74 -4.13 12.32
CA LEU A 20 4.19 -5.44 12.79
C LEU A 20 5.03 -6.19 11.73
N PRO A 21 4.68 -6.16 10.42
CA PRO A 21 5.50 -6.83 9.41
C PRO A 21 6.91 -6.25 9.27
N SER A 22 7.15 -4.99 9.68
CA SER A 22 8.48 -4.36 9.67
C SER A 22 9.50 -5.13 10.49
N LEU A 23 9.09 -5.78 11.58
CA LEU A 23 9.98 -6.54 12.47
C LEU A 23 10.66 -7.70 11.74
N VAL A 24 9.95 -8.32 10.80
CA VAL A 24 10.45 -9.44 9.99
C VAL A 24 10.86 -9.00 8.59
N PHE A 25 10.56 -7.76 8.18
CA PHE A 25 10.86 -7.24 6.85
C PHE A 25 12.34 -7.38 6.49
N GLY A 26 13.25 -7.05 7.41
CA GLY A 26 14.70 -7.16 7.16
C GLY A 26 15.14 -8.59 6.81
N LEU A 27 14.63 -9.59 7.53
CA LEU A 27 14.91 -11.01 7.27
C LEU A 27 14.31 -11.46 5.94
N LEU A 28 13.07 -11.07 5.66
CA LEU A 28 12.39 -11.39 4.41
C LEU A 28 13.08 -10.73 3.20
N ALA A 29 13.53 -9.48 3.35
CA ALA A 29 14.24 -8.74 2.32
C ALA A 29 15.61 -9.36 2.02
N ALA A 30 16.33 -9.82 3.04
CA ALA A 30 17.59 -10.55 2.88
C ALA A 30 17.39 -11.90 2.18
N ARG A 31 16.33 -12.64 2.53
CA ARG A 31 16.06 -13.99 1.99
C ARG A 31 15.44 -14.01 0.59
N TYR A 32 14.48 -13.12 0.33
CA TYR A 32 13.67 -13.13 -0.89
C TYR A 32 13.95 -11.95 -1.83
N GLY A 33 14.61 -10.90 -1.34
CA GLY A 33 14.90 -9.69 -2.11
C GLY A 33 13.73 -8.71 -2.19
N LEU A 34 14.05 -7.43 -2.36
CA LEU A 34 13.09 -6.33 -2.39
C LEU A 34 12.04 -6.46 -3.50
N ARG A 35 12.42 -6.99 -4.68
CA ARG A 35 11.49 -7.15 -5.81
C ARG A 35 10.36 -8.15 -5.51
N ARG A 36 10.64 -9.25 -4.80
CA ARG A 36 9.60 -10.23 -4.44
C ARG A 36 8.65 -9.66 -3.37
N LEU A 37 9.17 -8.83 -2.47
CA LEU A 37 8.35 -8.13 -1.47
C LEU A 37 7.41 -7.09 -2.10
N LEU A 38 7.82 -6.39 -3.15
CA LEU A 38 6.92 -5.52 -3.92
C LEU A 38 5.72 -6.30 -4.49
N TRP A 39 5.98 -7.46 -5.10
CA TRP A 39 4.91 -8.33 -5.60
C TRP A 39 4.01 -8.86 -4.49
N ALA A 40 4.57 -9.22 -3.34
CA ALA A 40 3.78 -9.66 -2.18
C ALA A 40 2.87 -8.54 -1.66
N GLY A 41 3.38 -7.30 -1.55
CA GLY A 41 2.58 -6.15 -1.14
C GLY A 41 1.48 -5.81 -2.15
N LEU A 42 1.78 -5.89 -3.44
CA LEU A 42 0.80 -5.71 -4.51
C LEU A 42 -0.29 -6.80 -4.47
N ALA A 43 0.09 -8.06 -4.25
CA ALA A 43 -0.86 -9.15 -4.09
C ALA A 43 -1.79 -8.93 -2.88
N ALA A 44 -1.26 -8.42 -1.77
CA ALA A 44 -2.07 -8.05 -0.60
C ALA A 44 -3.07 -6.91 -0.92
N PHE A 45 -2.68 -5.90 -1.71
CA PHE A 45 -3.59 -4.85 -2.19
C PHE A 45 -4.67 -5.41 -3.13
N LEU A 46 -4.33 -6.32 -4.04
CA LEU A 46 -5.32 -6.98 -4.90
C LEU A 46 -6.32 -7.79 -4.08
N LEU A 47 -5.85 -8.59 -3.12
CA LEU A 47 -6.71 -9.33 -2.20
C LEU A 47 -7.60 -8.41 -1.37
N THR A 48 -7.07 -7.26 -0.93
CA THR A 48 -7.86 -6.24 -0.22
C THR A 48 -9.03 -5.77 -1.08
N LEU A 49 -8.80 -5.44 -2.35
CA LEU A 49 -9.85 -5.01 -3.27
C LEU A 49 -10.87 -6.12 -3.51
N LEU A 50 -10.43 -7.37 -3.67
CA LEU A 50 -11.33 -8.52 -3.85
C LEU A 50 -12.22 -8.75 -2.64
N ILE A 51 -11.68 -8.68 -1.42
CA ILE A 51 -12.46 -8.82 -0.18
C ILE A 51 -13.48 -7.68 -0.04
N ALA A 52 -13.06 -6.46 -0.38
CA ALA A 52 -13.90 -5.27 -0.33
C ALA A 52 -15.01 -5.25 -1.40
N LEU A 53 -14.80 -5.92 -2.54
CA LEU A 53 -15.81 -6.17 -3.57
C LEU A 53 -16.76 -7.30 -3.18
N ALA A 54 -16.26 -8.34 -2.51
CA ALA A 54 -17.05 -9.52 -2.14
C ALA A 54 -18.15 -9.22 -1.12
N GLY A 55 -18.00 -8.18 -0.30
CA GLY A 55 -19.06 -7.77 0.62
C GLY A 55 -18.69 -6.57 1.49
N GLN A 56 -19.72 -5.86 1.97
CA GLN A 56 -19.61 -4.69 2.84
C GLN A 56 -19.89 -5.04 4.32
N GLY A 57 -19.75 -6.30 4.70
CA GLY A 57 -19.90 -6.74 6.09
C GLY A 57 -18.72 -6.31 6.96
N PHE A 58 -18.93 -6.25 8.28
CA PHE A 58 -17.89 -5.88 9.25
C PHE A 58 -16.61 -6.72 9.11
N MET A 59 -16.75 -8.04 8.95
CA MET A 59 -15.61 -8.95 8.84
C MET A 59 -14.81 -8.72 7.54
N ASN A 60 -15.50 -8.46 6.42
CA ASN A 60 -14.84 -8.10 5.16
C ASN A 60 -14.06 -6.80 5.30
N TYR A 61 -14.66 -5.77 5.91
CA TYR A 61 -13.98 -4.50 6.18
C TYR A 61 -12.75 -4.67 7.07
N TRP A 62 -12.88 -5.43 8.16
CA TRP A 62 -11.77 -5.69 9.09
C TRP A 62 -10.61 -6.42 8.38
N LEU A 63 -10.90 -7.52 7.68
CA LEU A 63 -9.89 -8.28 6.93
C LEU A 63 -9.24 -7.42 5.85
N ALA A 64 -10.02 -6.67 5.09
CA ALA A 64 -9.51 -5.77 4.06
C ALA A 64 -8.59 -4.70 4.66
N LEU A 65 -8.95 -4.07 5.78
CA LEU A 65 -8.14 -3.06 6.45
C LEU A 65 -6.82 -3.63 6.99
N VAL A 66 -6.85 -4.81 7.62
CA VAL A 66 -5.62 -5.44 8.10
C VAL A 66 -4.69 -5.78 6.93
N LEU A 67 -5.23 -6.39 5.88
CA LEU A 67 -4.45 -6.77 4.71
C LEU A 67 -3.92 -5.56 3.94
N LEU A 68 -4.68 -4.47 3.89
CA LEU A 68 -4.23 -3.18 3.38
C LEU A 68 -3.04 -2.66 4.17
N GLY A 69 -3.07 -2.75 5.50
CA GLY A 69 -1.93 -2.35 6.34
C GLY A 69 -0.67 -3.15 6.01
N VAL A 70 -0.81 -4.47 5.88
CA VAL A 70 0.32 -5.36 5.52
C VAL A 70 0.85 -5.08 4.12
N GLY A 71 -0.04 -4.91 3.13
CA GLY A 71 0.35 -4.57 1.77
C GLY A 71 1.07 -3.23 1.67
N TRP A 72 0.57 -2.23 2.40
CA TRP A 72 1.19 -0.91 2.49
C TRP A 72 2.60 -1.00 3.08
N ASN A 73 2.78 -1.78 4.13
CA ASN A 73 4.09 -1.97 4.77
C ASN A 73 5.13 -2.48 3.75
N PHE A 74 4.82 -3.57 3.06
CA PHE A 74 5.75 -4.18 2.12
C PHE A 74 6.08 -3.27 0.94
N LEU A 75 5.09 -2.57 0.39
CA LEU A 75 5.30 -1.63 -0.71
C LEU A 75 6.12 -0.41 -0.26
N PHE A 76 5.79 0.16 0.90
CA PHE A 76 6.47 1.33 1.43
C PHE A 76 7.93 1.03 1.78
N LEU A 77 8.19 -0.04 2.54
CA LEU A 77 9.55 -0.43 2.91
C LEU A 77 10.36 -0.90 1.69
N ALA A 78 9.79 -1.70 0.78
CA ALA A 78 10.54 -2.12 -0.40
C ALA A 78 10.85 -0.95 -1.34
N GLY A 79 9.90 -0.02 -1.53
CA GLY A 79 10.08 1.18 -2.34
C GLY A 79 11.15 2.11 -1.77
N THR A 80 11.07 2.43 -0.47
CA THR A 80 12.07 3.26 0.21
C THR A 80 13.46 2.62 0.24
N ASN A 81 13.57 1.29 0.33
CA ASN A 81 14.85 0.58 0.23
C ASN A 81 15.40 0.48 -1.20
N LEU A 82 14.56 0.66 -2.22
CA LEU A 82 14.99 0.74 -3.62
C LEU A 82 15.44 2.15 -4.02
N LEU A 83 14.89 3.19 -3.39
CA LEU A 83 15.18 4.59 -3.70
C LEU A 83 16.69 4.93 -3.71
N PRO A 84 17.52 4.48 -2.74
CA PRO A 84 18.96 4.72 -2.76
C PRO A 84 19.72 4.15 -3.95
N ARG A 85 19.11 3.26 -4.74
CA ARG A 85 19.73 2.73 -5.97
C ARG A 85 19.58 3.67 -7.17
N GLY A 86 18.71 4.69 -7.07
CA GLY A 86 18.40 5.62 -8.15
C GLY A 86 19.09 6.98 -8.06
N TYR A 87 19.87 7.24 -7.01
CA TYR A 87 20.52 8.55 -6.78
C TYR A 87 21.95 8.41 -6.27
N ARG A 88 22.74 9.49 -6.38
CA ARG A 88 24.08 9.56 -5.79
C ARG A 88 24.00 9.89 -4.30
N ARG A 89 24.96 9.41 -3.50
CA ARG A 89 24.98 9.67 -2.04
C ARG A 89 24.88 11.16 -1.68
N SER A 90 25.44 12.04 -2.50
CA SER A 90 25.38 13.51 -2.33
C SER A 90 23.95 14.07 -2.40
N GLU A 91 23.04 13.39 -3.10
CA GLU A 91 21.66 13.84 -3.33
C GLU A 91 20.66 13.17 -2.38
N ARG A 92 21.13 12.22 -1.54
CA ARG A 92 20.31 11.37 -0.67
C ARG A 92 19.26 12.15 0.11
N PHE A 93 19.69 13.18 0.84
CA PHE A 93 18.78 13.94 1.71
C PHE A 93 17.72 14.68 0.90
N ARG A 94 18.08 15.25 -0.26
CA ARG A 94 17.15 15.97 -1.12
C ARG A 94 16.11 15.03 -1.74
N VAL A 95 16.54 13.87 -2.24
CA VAL A 95 15.62 12.89 -2.84
C VAL A 95 14.71 12.26 -1.78
N GLN A 96 15.24 11.94 -0.60
CA GLN A 96 14.44 11.40 0.50
C GLN A 96 13.40 12.42 0.98
N ALA A 97 13.79 13.68 1.19
CA ALA A 97 12.88 14.74 1.58
C ALA A 97 11.78 14.97 0.54
N ALA A 98 12.13 14.95 -0.75
CA ALA A 98 11.15 15.05 -1.83
C ALA A 98 10.19 13.86 -1.85
N ASN A 99 10.68 12.64 -1.68
CA ASN A 99 9.87 11.43 -1.60
C ASN A 99 8.86 11.50 -0.44
N ASP A 100 9.35 11.83 0.76
CA ASP A 100 8.52 11.87 1.96
C ASP A 100 7.49 12.99 1.87
N PHE A 101 7.89 14.17 1.36
CA PHE A 101 6.98 15.28 1.09
C PHE A 101 5.86 14.86 0.13
N LEU A 102 6.19 14.24 -1.01
CA LEU A 102 5.21 13.81 -2.00
C LEU A 102 4.23 12.78 -1.42
N ILE A 103 4.72 11.79 -0.67
CA ILE A 103 3.88 10.77 -0.03
C ILE A 103 2.88 11.43 0.92
N PHE A 104 3.35 12.30 1.82
CA PHE A 104 2.47 12.94 2.80
C PHE A 104 1.51 13.93 2.15
N SER A 105 1.93 14.68 1.12
CA SER A 105 1.04 15.58 0.37
C SER A 105 -0.08 14.81 -0.33
N VAL A 106 0.24 13.71 -1.03
CA VAL A 106 -0.77 12.88 -1.69
C VAL A 106 -1.70 12.25 -0.65
N GLN A 107 -1.16 11.73 0.45
CA GLN A 107 -1.98 11.15 1.53
C GLN A 107 -2.93 12.19 2.14
N ALA A 108 -2.48 13.43 2.36
CA ALA A 108 -3.32 14.51 2.86
C ALA A 108 -4.44 14.87 1.87
N LEU A 109 -4.12 15.03 0.59
CA LEU A 109 -5.12 15.35 -0.45
C LEU A 109 -6.18 14.25 -0.59
N VAL A 110 -5.75 12.98 -0.61
CA VAL A 110 -6.68 11.84 -0.70
C VAL A 110 -7.54 11.74 0.55
N ALA A 111 -6.98 11.94 1.74
CA ALA A 111 -7.74 11.90 2.99
C ALA A 111 -8.78 13.04 3.09
N LEU A 112 -8.43 14.25 2.64
CA LEU A 112 -9.37 15.37 2.59
C LEU A 112 -10.48 15.15 1.54
N GLY A 113 -10.13 14.56 0.39
CA GLY A 113 -11.07 14.30 -0.70
C GLY A 113 -11.93 13.04 -0.53
N SER A 114 -11.55 12.09 0.33
CA SER A 114 -12.19 10.76 0.38
C SER A 114 -13.65 10.82 0.79
N GLY A 115 -14.03 11.75 1.68
CA GLY A 115 -15.42 11.93 2.11
C GLY A 115 -16.31 12.43 0.97
N TRP A 116 -15.88 13.49 0.28
CA TRP A 116 -16.57 14.02 -0.90
C TRP A 116 -16.68 12.94 -1.99
N PHE A 117 -15.59 12.23 -2.25
CA PHE A 117 -15.55 11.19 -3.26
C PHE A 117 -16.52 10.04 -2.95
N LEU A 118 -16.57 9.58 -1.69
CA LEU A 118 -17.49 8.53 -1.25
C LEU A 118 -18.96 8.94 -1.43
N VAL A 119 -19.33 10.19 -1.16
CA VAL A 119 -20.70 10.68 -1.34
C VAL A 119 -21.12 10.70 -2.82
N HIS A 120 -20.23 11.09 -3.72
CA HIS A 120 -20.56 11.21 -5.15
C HIS A 120 -20.43 9.90 -5.94
N PHE A 121 -19.40 9.10 -5.66
CA PHE A 121 -19.06 7.91 -6.45
C PHE A 121 -19.40 6.60 -5.73
N GLN A 122 -19.87 6.67 -4.48
CA GLN A 122 -20.27 5.54 -3.66
C GLN A 122 -19.12 4.52 -3.47
N TRP A 123 -19.40 3.43 -2.78
CA TRP A 123 -18.40 2.40 -2.50
C TRP A 123 -17.73 1.81 -3.77
N PRO A 124 -18.45 1.47 -4.85
CA PRO A 124 -17.82 0.91 -6.05
C PRO A 124 -16.84 1.88 -6.72
N GLY A 125 -17.15 3.18 -6.72
CA GLY A 125 -16.26 4.20 -7.26
C GLY A 125 -14.96 4.32 -6.47
N VAL A 126 -15.02 4.22 -5.13
CA VAL A 126 -13.83 4.20 -4.27
C VAL A 126 -12.92 3.03 -4.63
N LEU A 127 -13.51 1.84 -4.81
CA LEU A 127 -12.75 0.64 -5.18
C LEU A 127 -12.14 0.74 -6.57
N ALA A 128 -12.86 1.33 -7.54
CA ALA A 128 -12.31 1.56 -8.88
C ALA A 128 -11.15 2.56 -8.86
N ALA A 129 -11.30 3.68 -8.14
CA ALA A 129 -10.26 4.68 -7.99
C ALA A 129 -9.02 4.15 -7.26
N ALA A 130 -9.20 3.30 -6.24
CA ALA A 130 -8.10 2.63 -5.53
C ALA A 130 -7.46 1.51 -6.37
N GLY A 131 -8.23 0.82 -7.21
CA GLY A 131 -7.75 -0.26 -8.07
C GLY A 131 -6.86 0.24 -9.22
N LEU A 132 -7.14 1.42 -9.76
CA LEU A 132 -6.37 2.01 -10.85
C LEU A 132 -4.85 2.11 -10.56
N PRO A 133 -4.38 2.78 -9.48
CA PRO A 133 -2.96 2.86 -9.18
C PRO A 133 -2.33 1.49 -8.88
N VAL A 134 -3.09 0.56 -8.30
CA VAL A 134 -2.64 -0.84 -8.06
C VAL A 134 -2.34 -1.53 -9.39
N VAL A 135 -3.25 -1.44 -10.37
CA VAL A 135 -3.06 -2.03 -11.70
C VAL A 135 -1.93 -1.34 -12.46
N LEU A 136 -1.86 0.00 -12.44
CA LEU A 136 -0.78 0.73 -13.10
C LEU A 136 0.59 0.36 -12.52
N PHE A 137 0.69 0.22 -11.20
CA PHE A 137 1.92 -0.21 -10.55
C PHE A 137 2.27 -1.66 -10.89
N ALA A 138 1.28 -2.56 -10.97
CA ALA A 138 1.48 -3.93 -11.42
C ALA A 138 2.07 -3.98 -12.84
N LEU A 139 1.49 -3.23 -13.78
CA LEU A 139 1.96 -3.15 -15.16
C LEU A 139 3.37 -2.58 -15.26
N LEU A 140 3.68 -1.54 -14.47
CA LEU A 140 5.03 -0.98 -14.39
C LEU A 140 6.05 -2.02 -13.89
N LEU A 141 5.71 -2.80 -12.86
CA LEU A 141 6.58 -3.87 -12.37
C LEU A 141 6.77 -4.98 -13.41
N MET A 142 5.71 -5.39 -14.11
CA MET A 142 5.83 -6.37 -15.21
C MET A 142 6.73 -5.85 -16.32
N PHE A 143 6.54 -4.60 -16.75
CA PHE A 143 7.32 -3.98 -17.81
C PHE A 143 8.81 -3.92 -17.45
N THR A 144 9.13 -3.45 -16.24
CA THR A 144 10.53 -3.35 -15.78
C THR A 144 11.19 -4.72 -15.62
N GLN A 145 10.44 -5.76 -15.25
CA GLN A 145 10.95 -7.14 -15.22
C GLN A 145 11.20 -7.70 -16.63
N ALA A 146 10.25 -7.54 -17.55
CA ALA A 146 10.39 -7.97 -18.93
C ALA A 146 11.61 -7.31 -19.61
N PHE A 147 11.85 -6.03 -19.33
CA PHE A 147 13.02 -5.33 -19.84
C PHE A 147 14.33 -5.83 -19.23
N HIS A 148 14.34 -6.22 -17.95
CA HIS A 148 15.52 -6.75 -17.29
C HIS A 148 15.86 -8.19 -17.73
N GLN A 149 14.87 -9.00 -18.13
CA GLN A 149 15.10 -10.36 -18.63
C GLN A 149 15.59 -10.40 -20.09
N ARG A 150 15.42 -9.30 -20.84
CA ARG A 150 15.89 -9.16 -22.23
C ARG A 150 17.33 -8.65 -22.34
N ARG A 151 17.96 -8.26 -21.24
CA ARG A 151 19.37 -7.88 -21.16
C ARG A 151 20.18 -9.00 -20.53
#